data_AF-A0A233RD98-F1
#
_entry.id   AF-A0A233RD98-F1
#
_cell.length_a   1.000
_cell.length_b   1.000
_cell.length_c   1.000
_cell.angle_alpha   90.00
_cell.angle_beta   90.00
_cell.angle_gamma   90.00
#
_symmetry.space_group_name_H-M   'P 1'
#
loop_
_entity.id
_entity.type
_entity.pdbx_description
1 polymer ?
#
loop_
_entity_poly.entity_id
_entity_poly.type
_entity_poly.pdbx_seq_one_letter_code
_entity_poly.pdbx_strand_id
1 'polypeptide(L)'
;MKSTERSAIAAEKALLELISEGAKVSQHAVEKRAGLANGALNYNHSRYKEIKGRIAKSKEINSPALEVESKESKEQIRKERDLKNKYRKQRDELRDLLRISEGERLELVYQLYHIQKYLEHLERHGVVDKNVLEFNLKK
;
A
#
# COMPACT_ATOMS: atom_id res chain seq x y z
N MET A 1 57.58 15.03 8.14
CA MET A 1 56.51 14.07 7.80
C MET A 1 56.39 13.98 6.30
N LYS A 2 56.45 12.77 5.74
CA LYS A 2 56.28 12.57 4.28
C LYS A 2 54.82 12.89 3.89
N SER A 3 54.60 13.40 2.68
CA SER A 3 53.26 13.78 2.20
C SER A 3 52.23 12.64 2.34
N THR A 4 52.67 11.40 2.10
CA THR A 4 51.85 10.18 2.21
C THR A 4 51.40 9.86 3.63
N GLU A 5 52.22 10.15 4.64
CA GLU A 5 51.88 9.93 6.05
C GLU A 5 50.79 10.90 6.52
N ARG A 6 50.85 12.17 6.09
CA ARG A 6 49.83 13.17 6.40
C ARG A 6 48.48 12.78 5.79
N SER A 7 48.48 12.35 4.53
CA SER A 7 47.28 11.86 3.86
C SER A 7 46.71 10.59 4.50
N ALA A 8 47.56 9.69 5.01
CA ALA A 8 47.10 8.49 5.72
C ALA A 8 46.42 8.83 7.06
N ILE A 9 46.97 9.79 7.82
CA ILE A 9 46.36 10.24 9.07
C ILE A 9 45.01 10.93 8.81
N ALA A 10 44.91 11.74 7.75
CA ALA A 10 43.66 12.37 7.36
C ALA A 10 42.59 11.33 6.98
N ALA A 11 42.96 10.30 6.22
CA ALA A 11 42.06 9.20 5.87
C ALA A 11 41.62 8.36 7.08
N GLU A 12 42.50 8.15 8.06
CA GLU A 12 42.16 7.43 9.28
C GLU A 12 41.18 8.22 10.15
N LYS A 13 41.38 9.54 10.30
CA LYS A 13 40.43 10.41 10.99
C LYS A 13 39.06 10.41 10.31
N ALA A 14 39.04 10.58 8.99
CA ALA A 14 37.81 10.53 8.19
C ALA A 14 37.06 9.20 8.34
N LEU A 15 37.78 8.07 8.42
CA LEU A 15 37.17 6.78 8.67
C LEU A 15 36.50 6.71 10.06
N LEU A 16 37.17 7.20 11.10
CA LEU A 16 36.62 7.21 12.46
C LEU A 16 35.40 8.14 12.58
N GLU A 17 35.45 9.31 11.95
CA GLU A 17 34.32 10.25 11.90
C GLU A 17 33.10 9.60 11.23
N LEU A 18 33.27 8.97 10.06
CA LEU A 18 32.17 8.30 9.37
C LEU A 18 31.57 7.15 10.17
N ILE A 19 32.39 6.41 10.92
CA ILE A 19 31.91 5.35 11.81
C ILE A 19 31.12 5.96 12.97
N SER A 20 31.62 7.04 13.58
CA SER A 20 30.93 7.72 14.69
C SER A 20 29.60 8.34 14.30
N GLU A 21 29.49 8.81 13.05
CA GLU A 21 28.26 9.38 12.47
C GLU A 21 27.25 8.30 12.03
N GLY A 22 27.62 7.00 12.08
CA GLY A 22 26.80 5.92 11.54
C GLY A 22 26.61 6.00 10.02
N ALA A 23 27.43 6.78 9.33
CA ALA A 23 27.33 6.98 7.90
C ALA A 23 27.87 5.77 7.11
N LYS A 24 27.41 5.61 5.86
CA LYS A 24 27.86 4.51 5.01
C LYS A 24 29.35 4.63 4.69
N VAL A 25 30.16 3.76 5.29
CA VAL A 25 31.61 3.72 5.08
C VAL A 25 31.93 3.14 3.70
N SER A 26 32.58 3.93 2.86
CA SER A 26 33.11 3.51 1.56
C SER A 26 34.45 4.19 1.29
N GLN A 27 35.29 3.58 0.44
CA GLN A 27 36.59 4.18 0.08
C GLN A 27 36.42 5.61 -0.47
N HIS A 28 35.43 5.82 -1.34
CA HIS A 28 35.14 7.13 -1.89
C HIS A 28 34.68 8.14 -0.81
N ALA A 29 33.85 7.72 0.15
CA ALA A 29 33.42 8.58 1.25
C ALA A 29 34.60 9.01 2.14
N VAL A 30 35.51 8.08 2.43
CA VAL A 30 36.72 8.36 3.22
C VAL A 30 37.67 9.31 2.46
N GLU A 31 37.90 9.09 1.16
CA GLU A 31 38.73 9.96 0.33
C GLU A 31 38.15 11.38 0.24
N LYS A 32 36.85 11.51 0.00
CA LYS A 32 36.16 12.80 -0.08
C LYS A 32 36.24 13.57 1.25
N ARG A 33 35.99 12.89 2.38
CA ARG A 33 35.99 13.49 3.72
C ARG A 33 37.41 13.88 4.17
N ALA A 34 38.42 13.11 3.77
CA ALA A 34 39.83 13.40 4.03
C ALA A 34 40.43 14.47 3.09
N GLY A 35 39.67 14.98 2.11
CA GLY A 35 40.17 15.93 1.12
C GLY A 35 41.19 15.33 0.14
N LEU A 36 41.12 14.02 -0.08
CA LEU A 36 42.01 13.29 -0.99
C LEU A 36 41.41 13.20 -2.39
N ALA A 37 42.28 13.11 -3.40
CA ALA A 37 41.86 12.81 -4.75
C ALA A 37 41.22 11.41 -4.84
N ASN A 38 40.30 11.23 -5.79
CA ASN A 38 39.68 9.93 -6.06
C ASN A 38 40.75 8.88 -6.37
N GLY A 39 40.72 7.76 -5.65
CA GLY A 39 41.69 6.69 -5.81
C GLY A 39 43.02 6.91 -5.09
N ALA A 40 43.17 7.94 -4.25
CA ALA A 40 44.39 8.16 -3.47
C ALA A 40 44.75 6.98 -2.56
N LEU A 41 43.76 6.22 -2.06
CA LEU A 41 44.03 5.04 -1.25
C LEU A 41 44.47 3.82 -2.09
N ASN A 42 44.55 3.93 -3.42
CA ASN A 42 45.04 2.88 -4.31
C ASN A 42 46.57 2.84 -4.44
N TYR A 43 47.28 3.89 -4.03
CA TYR A 43 48.74 3.87 -4.04
C TYR A 43 49.30 2.82 -3.07
N ASN A 44 50.41 2.19 -3.45
CA ASN A 44 51.02 1.11 -2.68
C ASN A 44 51.71 1.67 -1.41
N HIS A 45 50.96 1.75 -0.32
CA HIS A 45 51.44 2.18 0.99
C HIS A 45 50.84 1.28 2.08
N SER A 46 51.65 0.88 3.07
CA SER A 46 51.23 -0.04 4.15
C SER A 46 49.98 0.47 4.88
N ARG A 47 49.99 1.74 5.32
CA ARG A 47 48.84 2.36 5.99
C ARG A 47 47.55 2.42 5.15
N TYR A 48 47.65 2.60 3.83
CA TYR A 48 46.45 2.60 2.98
C TYR A 48 45.84 1.20 2.87
N LYS A 49 46.66 0.14 2.89
CA LYS A 49 46.18 -1.25 2.96
C LYS A 49 45.45 -1.51 4.27
N GLU A 50 45.97 -1.02 5.40
CA GLU A 50 45.31 -1.14 6.71
C GLU A 50 43.95 -0.42 6.74
N ILE A 51 43.88 0.82 6.24
CA ILE A 51 42.64 1.60 6.15
C ILE A 51 41.61 0.89 5.27
N LYS A 52 42.02 0.36 4.11
CA LYS A 52 41.15 -0.45 3.24
C LYS A 52 40.63 -1.71 3.93
N GLY A 53 41.49 -2.40 4.68
CA GLY A 53 41.08 -3.55 5.50
C GLY A 53 40.04 -3.18 6.56
N ARG A 54 40.19 -2.04 7.23
CA ARG A 54 39.19 -1.54 8.20
C ARG A 54 37.88 -1.16 7.52
N ILE A 55 37.93 -0.53 6.35
CA ILE A 55 36.73 -0.25 5.53
C ILE A 55 36.00 -1.55 5.16
N ALA A 56 36.72 -2.59 4.73
CA ALA A 56 36.11 -3.88 4.39
C ALA A 56 35.40 -4.52 5.60
N LYS A 57 36.07 -4.58 6.75
CA LYS A 57 35.48 -5.09 8.00
C LYS A 57 34.22 -4.31 8.42
N SER A 58 34.24 -2.98 8.28
CA SER A 58 33.08 -2.16 8.61
C SER A 58 31.86 -2.42 7.71
N LYS A 59 32.08 -2.87 6.47
CA LYS A 59 31.00 -3.27 5.55
C LYS A 59 30.41 -4.61 5.95
N GLU A 60 31.23 -5.59 6.32
CA GLU A 60 30.77 -6.92 6.73
C GLU A 60 29.84 -6.86 7.96
N ILE A 61 30.19 -6.03 8.95
CA ILE A 61 29.42 -5.87 10.20
C ILE A 61 28.00 -5.30 9.93
N ASN A 62 27.84 -4.47 8.90
CA ASN A 62 26.59 -3.75 8.61
C ASN A 62 25.68 -4.43 7.57
N SER A 63 26.08 -5.55 6.96
CA SER A 63 25.41 -6.07 5.74
C SER A 63 24.32 -7.14 5.96
N PRO A 64 24.47 -8.17 6.81
CA PRO A 64 23.58 -9.33 6.73
C PRO A 64 22.23 -9.17 7.47
N ALA A 65 22.19 -8.46 8.60
CA ALA A 65 20.96 -8.39 9.41
C ALA A 65 19.90 -7.43 8.84
N LEU A 66 20.32 -6.28 8.28
CA LEU A 66 19.43 -5.24 7.76
C LEU A 66 18.77 -5.60 6.41
N GLU A 67 19.40 -6.45 5.59
CA GLU A 67 18.85 -6.82 4.28
C GLU A 67 17.74 -7.88 4.35
N VAL A 68 17.81 -8.80 5.31
CA VAL A 68 16.79 -9.87 5.48
C VAL A 68 15.50 -9.27 6.05
N GLU A 69 15.60 -8.47 7.11
CA GLU A 69 14.44 -7.77 7.69
C GLU A 69 13.75 -6.83 6.67
N SER A 70 14.53 -6.18 5.80
CA SER A 70 14.02 -5.32 4.74
C SER A 70 13.22 -6.08 3.67
N LYS A 71 13.59 -7.34 3.36
CA LYS A 71 12.87 -8.16 2.37
C LYS A 71 11.58 -8.72 2.94
N GLU A 72 11.62 -9.28 4.15
CA GLU A 72 10.43 -9.83 4.82
C GLU A 72 9.38 -8.75 5.07
N SER A 73 9.80 -7.57 5.51
CA SER A 73 8.90 -6.42 5.71
C SER A 73 8.23 -5.98 4.39
N LYS A 74 8.98 -5.98 3.28
CA LYS A 74 8.42 -5.64 1.96
C LYS A 74 7.39 -6.66 1.50
N GLU A 75 7.62 -7.94 1.75
CA GLU A 75 6.65 -8.99 1.42
C GLU A 75 5.38 -8.89 2.26
N GLN A 76 5.50 -8.59 3.56
CA GLN A 76 4.35 -8.35 4.43
C GLN A 76 3.52 -7.15 3.95
N ILE A 77 4.16 -6.02 3.64
CA ILE A 77 3.48 -4.83 3.10
C ILE A 77 2.74 -5.15 1.79
N ARG A 78 3.34 -5.99 0.92
CA ARG A 78 2.69 -6.41 -0.33
C ARG A 78 1.43 -7.24 -0.05
N LYS A 79 1.52 -8.23 0.85
CA LYS A 79 0.37 -9.05 1.26
C LYS A 79 -0.76 -8.21 1.83
N GLU A 80 -0.45 -7.25 2.71
CA GLU A 80 -1.44 -6.32 3.28
C GLU A 80 -2.11 -5.46 2.21
N ARG A 81 -1.34 -4.97 1.22
CA ARG A 81 -1.89 -4.19 0.11
C ARG A 81 -2.84 -5.04 -0.75
N ASP A 82 -2.47 -6.28 -1.03
CA ASP A 82 -3.30 -7.19 -1.82
C ASP A 82 -4.61 -7.53 -1.08
N LEU A 83 -4.53 -7.81 0.22
CA LEU A 83 -5.70 -8.00 1.10
C LEU A 83 -6.61 -6.77 1.10
N LYS A 84 -6.04 -5.57 1.27
CA LYS A 84 -6.79 -4.31 1.26
C LYS A 84 -7.51 -4.10 -0.07
N ASN A 85 -6.87 -4.40 -1.19
CA ASN A 85 -7.49 -4.30 -2.51
C ASN A 85 -8.61 -5.33 -2.70
N LYS A 86 -8.42 -6.56 -2.22
CA LYS A 86 -9.46 -7.60 -2.24
C LYS A 86 -10.70 -7.15 -1.47
N TYR A 87 -10.55 -6.68 -0.23
CA TYR A 87 -11.67 -6.23 0.59
C TYR A 87 -12.33 -4.96 0.04
N ARG A 88 -11.59 -4.06 -0.61
CA ARG A 88 -12.18 -2.91 -1.32
C ARG A 88 -13.12 -3.37 -2.43
N LYS A 89 -12.68 -4.30 -3.28
CA LYS A 89 -13.51 -4.85 -4.36
C LYS A 89 -14.77 -5.51 -3.82
N GLN A 90 -14.63 -6.39 -2.82
CA GLN A 90 -15.77 -7.08 -2.21
C GLN A 90 -16.78 -6.11 -1.59
N ARG A 91 -16.30 -5.05 -0.93
CA ARG A 91 -17.17 -4.02 -0.36
C ARG A 91 -17.93 -3.27 -1.46
N ASP A 92 -17.26 -2.91 -2.55
CA ASP A 92 -17.87 -2.16 -3.64
C ASP A 92 -18.90 -3.04 -4.39
N GLU A 93 -18.59 -4.32 -4.62
CA GLU A 93 -19.52 -5.33 -5.15
C GLU A 93 -20.77 -5.47 -4.26
N LEU A 94 -20.60 -5.59 -2.94
CA LEU A 94 -21.73 -5.69 -2.00
C LEU A 94 -22.57 -4.42 -1.96
N ARG A 95 -21.97 -3.25 -2.11
CA ARG A 95 -22.71 -1.97 -2.21
C ARG A 95 -23.55 -1.91 -3.48
N ASP A 96 -23.01 -2.35 -4.61
CA ASP A 96 -23.75 -2.38 -5.87
C ASP A 96 -24.91 -3.38 -5.81
N LEU A 97 -24.69 -4.57 -5.24
CA LEU A 97 -25.76 -5.55 -5.00
C LEU A 97 -26.86 -5.01 -4.09
N LEU A 98 -26.49 -4.34 -3.00
CA LEU A 98 -27.44 -3.72 -2.09
C LEU A 98 -28.28 -2.66 -2.81
N ARG A 99 -27.63 -1.78 -3.60
CA ARG A 99 -28.30 -0.74 -4.36
C ARG A 99 -29.32 -1.31 -5.35
N ILE A 100 -28.96 -2.38 -6.06
CA ILE A 100 -29.86 -3.05 -7.01
C ILE A 100 -31.05 -3.65 -6.26
N SER A 101 -30.79 -4.42 -5.20
CA SER A 101 -31.84 -5.08 -4.42
C SER A 101 -32.79 -4.07 -3.75
N GLU A 102 -32.28 -2.95 -3.24
CA GLU A 102 -33.12 -1.87 -2.71
C GLU A 102 -33.97 -1.20 -3.79
N GLY A 103 -33.42 -1.01 -4.99
CA GLY A 103 -34.17 -0.50 -6.14
C GLY A 103 -35.32 -1.41 -6.53
N GLU A 104 -35.06 -2.70 -6.70
CA GLU A 104 -36.08 -3.72 -7.01
C GLU A 104 -37.16 -3.78 -5.92
N ARG A 105 -36.75 -3.74 -4.64
CA ARG A 105 -37.69 -3.71 -3.51
C ARG A 105 -38.62 -2.49 -3.58
N LEU A 106 -38.10 -1.31 -3.89
CA LEU A 106 -38.89 -0.09 -4.00
C LEU A 106 -39.89 -0.16 -5.18
N GLU A 107 -39.47 -0.72 -6.31
CA GLU A 107 -40.35 -0.91 -7.46
C GLU A 107 -41.50 -1.89 -7.13
N LEU A 108 -41.19 -3.01 -6.47
CA LEU A 108 -42.21 -3.96 -6.03
C LEU A 108 -43.20 -3.32 -5.04
N VAL A 109 -42.72 -2.50 -4.10
CA VAL A 109 -43.58 -1.76 -3.17
C VAL A 109 -44.49 -0.79 -3.92
N TYR A 110 -43.97 -0.10 -4.94
CA TYR A 110 -44.75 0.80 -5.78
C TYR A 110 -45.85 0.06 -6.55
N GLN A 111 -45.52 -1.09 -7.16
CA GLN A 111 -46.49 -1.94 -7.86
C GLN A 111 -47.57 -2.46 -6.91
N LEU A 112 -47.19 -2.93 -5.72
CA LEU A 112 -48.12 -3.40 -4.70
C LEU A 112 -49.10 -2.31 -4.29
N TYR A 113 -48.62 -1.08 -4.07
CA TYR A 113 -49.47 0.06 -3.75
C TYR A 113 -50.52 0.34 -4.84
N HIS A 114 -50.12 0.26 -6.11
CA HIS A 114 -51.04 0.48 -7.24
C HIS A 114 -52.10 -0.62 -7.32
N ILE A 115 -51.71 -1.87 -7.11
CA ILE A 115 -52.65 -3.00 -7.06
C ILE A 115 -53.63 -2.84 -5.89
N GLN A 116 -53.16 -2.45 -4.71
CA GLN A 116 -54.02 -2.18 -3.55
C GLN A 116 -55.02 -1.06 -3.85
N LYS A 117 -54.58 0.03 -4.49
CA LYS A 117 -55.48 1.11 -4.92
C LYS A 117 -56.52 0.66 -5.94
N TYR A 118 -56.12 -0.19 -6.88
CA TYR A 118 -57.03 -0.76 -7.86
C TYR A 118 -58.06 -1.69 -7.22
N LEU A 119 -57.64 -2.53 -6.26
CA LEU A 119 -58.54 -3.37 -5.47
C LEU A 119 -59.52 -2.53 -4.65
N GLU A 120 -59.05 -1.50 -3.94
CA GLU A 120 -59.91 -0.54 -3.23
C GLU A 120 -60.95 0.10 -4.16
N HIS A 121 -60.56 0.43 -5.40
CA HIS A 121 -61.47 0.97 -6.40
C HIS A 121 -62.53 -0.06 -6.82
N LEU A 122 -62.13 -1.29 -7.10
CA LEU A 122 -63.05 -2.39 -7.45
C LEU A 122 -64.01 -2.73 -6.30
N GLU A 123 -63.52 -2.74 -5.06
CA GLU A 123 -64.35 -2.99 -3.87
C GLU A 123 -65.38 -1.87 -3.67
N ARG A 124 -65.00 -0.60 -3.88
CA ARG A 124 -65.90 0.55 -3.71
C ARG A 124 -66.93 0.68 -4.82
N HIS A 125 -66.56 0.40 -6.05
CA HIS A 125 -67.45 0.57 -7.20
C HIS A 125 -68.17 -0.71 -7.59
N GLY A 126 -67.80 -1.84 -6.98
CA GLY A 126 -68.33 -3.15 -7.27
C GLY A 126 -68.03 -3.58 -8.71
N VAL A 127 -67.79 -4.85 -8.93
CA VAL A 127 -68.11 -5.44 -10.23
C VAL A 127 -69.63 -5.39 -10.33
N VAL A 128 -70.18 -4.25 -10.74
CA VAL A 128 -71.57 -4.20 -11.20
C VAL A 128 -71.59 -5.06 -12.45
N ASP A 129 -72.04 -6.30 -12.31
CA ASP A 129 -72.44 -7.11 -13.44
C ASP A 129 -73.51 -6.34 -14.20
N LYS A 130 -73.10 -5.64 -15.26
CA LYS A 130 -73.99 -4.88 -16.17
C LYS A 130 -75.01 -5.76 -16.90
N ASN A 131 -75.03 -7.07 -16.64
CA ASN A 131 -75.85 -8.08 -17.31
C ASN A 131 -76.91 -8.73 -16.41
N VAL A 132 -77.23 -8.18 -15.24
CA VAL A 132 -78.37 -8.67 -14.45
C VAL A 132 -79.65 -7.96 -14.92
N LEU A 133 -80.42 -8.61 -15.78
CA LEU A 133 -81.78 -8.20 -16.13
C LEU A 133 -82.69 -8.39 -14.90
N GLU A 134 -83.05 -7.30 -14.24
CA GLU A 134 -84.08 -7.32 -13.21
C GLU A 134 -85.47 -7.50 -13.86
N PHE A 135 -85.96 -8.75 -13.88
CA PHE A 135 -87.34 -9.03 -14.27
C PHE A 135 -88.29 -8.70 -13.12
N ASN A 136 -88.99 -7.58 -13.25
CA ASN A 136 -90.07 -7.22 -12.34
C ASN A 136 -91.32 -8.10 -12.59
N LEU A 137 -91.49 -9.16 -11.79
CA LEU A 137 -92.71 -9.96 -11.75
C LEU A 137 -93.71 -9.33 -10.79
N LYS A 138 -94.36 -8.24 -11.21
CA LYS A 138 -95.64 -7.80 -10.63
C LYS A 138 -96.63 -7.55 -11.75
N LYS A 139 -97.56 -8.50 -11.90
CA LYS A 139 -98.86 -8.31 -12.52
C LYS A 139 -99.87 -7.97 -11.44
#